data_AF-A0A7S2R2W8-F1
#
_entry.id   AF-A0A7S2R2W8-F1
#
_cell.length_a   1.000
_cell.length_b   1.000
_cell.length_c   1.000
_cell.angle_alpha   90.00
_cell.angle_beta   90.00
_cell.angle_gamma   90.00
#
_symmetry.space_group_name_H-M   'P 1'
#
loop_
_entity.id
_entity.type
_entity.pdbx_description
1 polymer ?
#
loop_
_entity_poly.entity_id
_entity_poly.type
_entity_poly.pdbx_seq_one_letter_code
_entity_poly.pdbx_strand_id
1 'polypeptide(L)'
;MNKALTGVETSNYELEFETKSKETRYLLVNATTRRDAANNIVGVVGVAQDVTEATKHDRSVAAAAHELRQLVDTANAPIFGIDVHGNVNEWNNKTAEITGFSKVEAMDKPLVKTFIVDKLRQSVHVVLDEALKGLETSNYELEFRTKT
;
A
#
# COMPACT_ATOMS: atom_id res chain seq x y z
N MET A 1 -26.23 3.07 15.34
CA MET A 1 -27.50 3.75 15.70
C MET A 1 -27.85 3.71 17.19
N ASN A 2 -27.57 2.63 17.93
CA ASN A 2 -27.99 2.48 19.35
C ASN A 2 -27.33 3.47 20.34
N LYS A 3 -26.15 4.02 20.03
CA LYS A 3 -25.41 4.97 20.91
C LYS A 3 -25.94 6.41 20.87
N ALA A 4 -26.46 6.85 19.71
CA ALA A 4 -27.13 8.14 19.61
C ALA A 4 -28.41 8.13 20.46
N LEU A 5 -29.22 7.06 20.42
CA LEU A 5 -30.43 6.95 21.25
C LEU A 5 -30.15 6.94 22.78
N THR A 6 -28.91 6.76 23.21
CA THR A 6 -28.47 6.83 24.61
C THR A 6 -27.80 8.16 24.98
N GLY A 7 -27.79 9.16 24.09
CA GLY A 7 -27.24 10.49 24.39
C GLY A 7 -25.74 10.67 24.16
N VAL A 8 -25.08 9.71 23.51
CA VAL A 8 -23.65 9.79 23.16
C VAL A 8 -23.53 10.22 21.71
N GLU A 9 -22.87 11.36 21.46
CA GLU A 9 -22.51 11.78 20.11
C GLU A 9 -21.67 10.70 19.43
N THR A 10 -22.09 10.31 18.24
CA THR A 10 -21.39 9.27 17.48
C THR A 10 -20.39 9.89 16.52
N SER A 11 -19.15 9.40 16.55
CA SER A 11 -18.11 9.65 15.54
C SER A 11 -18.64 9.34 14.13
N ASN A 12 -18.07 9.94 13.10
CA ASN A 12 -18.48 9.69 11.72
C ASN A 12 -18.33 8.18 11.37
N TYR A 13 -19.34 7.60 10.74
CA TYR A 13 -19.29 6.22 10.25
C TYR A 13 -19.67 6.17 8.78
N GLU A 14 -18.92 5.41 7.99
CA GLU A 14 -19.26 5.12 6.60
C GLU A 14 -20.28 3.99 6.54
N LEU A 15 -21.30 4.18 5.70
CA LEU A 15 -22.35 3.21 5.46
C LEU A 15 -22.51 2.98 3.97
N GLU A 16 -22.66 1.71 3.60
CA GLU A 16 -22.98 1.30 2.23
C GLU A 16 -24.49 1.17 2.08
N PHE A 17 -25.06 1.82 1.06
CA PHE A 17 -26.48 1.79 0.77
C PHE A 17 -26.73 1.44 -0.70
N GLU A 18 -27.74 0.61 -0.95
CA GLU A 18 -28.24 0.36 -2.29
C GLU A 18 -29.36 1.36 -2.62
N THR A 19 -29.23 2.04 -3.75
CA THR A 19 -30.25 2.96 -4.27
C THR A 19 -31.41 2.18 -4.92
N LYS A 20 -32.55 2.85 -5.16
CA LYS A 20 -33.68 2.24 -5.90
C LYS A 20 -33.29 1.73 -7.30
N SER A 21 -32.24 2.30 -7.89
CA SER A 21 -31.66 1.89 -9.17
C SER A 21 -30.63 0.75 -9.05
N LYS A 22 -30.48 0.13 -7.88
CA LYS A 22 -29.46 -0.89 -7.57
C LYS A 22 -28.00 -0.43 -7.67
N GLU A 23 -27.76 0.87 -7.56
CA GLU A 23 -26.40 1.41 -7.45
C GLU A 23 -25.98 1.47 -5.98
N THR A 24 -24.78 0.99 -5.68
CA THR A 24 -24.13 1.16 -4.38
C THR A 24 -23.64 2.59 -4.19
N ARG A 25 -24.03 3.20 -3.07
CA ARG A 25 -23.60 4.52 -2.62
C ARG A 25 -22.96 4.43 -1.23
N TYR A 26 -21.89 5.18 -1.02
CA TYR A 26 -21.21 5.29 0.26
C TYR A 26 -21.60 6.62 0.91
N LEU A 27 -22.20 6.56 2.10
CA LEU A 27 -22.59 7.73 2.86
C LEU A 27 -21.77 7.81 4.16
N LEU A 28 -21.10 8.93 4.36
CA LEU A 28 -20.49 9.28 5.64
C LEU A 28 -21.56 9.91 6.52
N VAL A 29 -21.94 9.21 7.59
CA VAL A 29 -23.06 9.63 8.44
C VAL A 29 -22.55 10.04 9.81
N ASN A 30 -22.96 11.22 10.24
CA ASN A 30 -22.89 11.67 11.62
C ASN A 30 -24.30 11.73 12.21
N ALA A 31 -24.48 11.37 13.48
CA ALA A 31 -25.76 11.50 14.15
C ALA A 31 -25.59 12.08 15.56
N THR A 32 -26.44 13.06 15.89
CA THR A 32 -26.50 13.71 17.20
C THR A 32 -27.92 13.65 17.78
N THR A 33 -28.01 13.65 19.11
CA THR A 33 -29.30 13.63 19.80
C THR A 33 -29.97 14.99 19.84
N ARG A 34 -31.27 15.01 19.61
CA ARG A 34 -32.11 16.18 19.85
C ARG A 34 -32.79 16.06 21.21
N ARG A 35 -32.69 17.12 22.02
CA ARG A 35 -33.26 17.17 23.37
C ARG A 35 -34.26 18.31 23.50
N ASP A 36 -35.27 18.14 24.36
CA ASP A 36 -36.20 19.21 24.73
C ASP A 36 -35.61 20.13 25.83
N ALA A 37 -36.37 21.15 26.24
CA ALA A 37 -35.96 22.08 27.30
C ALA A 37 -35.83 21.42 28.68
N ALA A 38 -36.42 20.24 28.88
CA ALA A 38 -36.30 19.42 30.08
C ALA A 38 -35.18 18.36 29.97
N ASN A 39 -34.34 18.46 28.93
CA ASN A 39 -33.20 17.58 28.63
C ASN A 39 -33.58 16.13 28.25
N ASN A 40 -34.85 15.85 27.97
CA ASN A 40 -35.30 14.53 27.52
C ASN A 40 -34.94 14.33 26.05
N ILE A 41 -34.54 13.11 25.68
CA ILE A 41 -34.26 12.76 24.28
C ILE A 41 -35.59 12.69 23.53
N VAL A 42 -35.78 13.59 22.56
CA VAL A 42 -36.98 13.67 21.72
C VAL A 42 -36.73 13.29 20.27
N GLY A 43 -35.49 12.88 19.95
CA GLY A 43 -35.14 12.36 18.63
C GLY A 43 -33.65 12.31 18.35
N VAL A 44 -33.32 11.94 17.12
CA VAL A 44 -31.97 11.91 16.56
C VAL A 44 -31.97 12.70 15.25
N VAL A 45 -30.94 13.50 15.02
CA VAL A 45 -30.69 14.16 13.74
C VAL A 45 -29.43 13.55 13.15
N GLY A 46 -29.52 13.07 11.91
CA GLY A 46 -28.39 12.55 11.16
C GLY A 46 -28.06 13.46 9.98
N VAL A 47 -26.78 13.70 9.74
CA VAL A 47 -26.26 14.33 8.52
C VAL A 47 -25.48 13.27 7.77
N ALA A 48 -25.80 13.09 6.49
CA ALA A 48 -25.12 12.16 5.60
C ALA A 48 -24.46 12.93 4.46
N GLN A 49 -23.21 12.64 4.18
CA GLN A 49 -22.48 13.12 3.02
C GLN A 49 -22.28 11.95 2.05
N ASP A 50 -22.66 12.13 0.79
CA ASP A 50 -22.31 11.17 -0.26
C ASP A 50 -20.80 11.26 -0.55
N VAL A 51 -20.10 10.17 -0.27
CA VAL A 51 -18.66 10.01 -0.48
C VAL A 51 -18.36 8.95 -1.55
N THR A 52 -19.36 8.54 -2.33
CA THR A 52 -19.25 7.43 -3.28
C THR A 52 -18.09 7.57 -4.24
N GLU A 53 -17.92 8.73 -4.86
CA GLU A 53 -16.86 8.96 -5.85
C GLU A 53 -15.48 8.90 -5.23
N ALA A 54 -15.31 9.49 -4.04
CA ALA A 54 -14.04 9.44 -3.30
C ALA A 54 -13.70 7.99 -2.92
N THR A 55 -14.64 7.26 -2.33
CA THR A 55 -14.44 5.86 -1.93
C THR A 55 -14.17 4.95 -3.13
N LYS A 56 -14.88 5.13 -4.26
CA LYS A 56 -14.63 4.36 -5.49
C LYS A 56 -13.23 4.65 -6.04
N HIS A 57 -12.81 5.92 -6.05
CA HIS A 57 -11.48 6.30 -6.50
C HIS A 57 -10.39 5.66 -5.63
N ASP A 58 -10.48 5.81 -4.31
CA ASP A 58 -9.51 5.24 -3.37
C ASP A 58 -9.42 3.71 -3.49
N ARG A 59 -10.57 3.03 -3.58
CA ARG A 59 -10.61 1.58 -3.80
C ARG A 59 -10.00 1.17 -5.14
N SER A 60 -10.24 1.93 -6.20
CA SER A 60 -9.69 1.63 -7.52
C SER A 60 -8.16 1.76 -7.56
N VAL A 61 -7.62 2.79 -6.92
CA VAL A 61 -6.17 3.00 -6.78
C VAL A 61 -5.55 1.88 -5.95
N ALA A 62 -6.17 1.53 -4.82
CA ALA A 62 -5.70 0.44 -3.99
C ALA A 62 -5.73 -0.92 -4.72
N ALA A 63 -6.77 -1.18 -5.50
CA ALA A 63 -6.88 -2.41 -6.30
C ALA A 63 -5.79 -2.46 -7.38
N ALA A 64 -5.59 -1.37 -8.14
CA ALA A 64 -4.54 -1.31 -9.16
C ALA A 64 -3.15 -1.49 -8.54
N ALA A 65 -2.87 -0.86 -7.39
CA ALA A 65 -1.60 -1.04 -6.69
C ALA A 65 -1.41 -2.49 -6.21
N HIS A 66 -2.48 -3.15 -5.75
CA HIS A 66 -2.45 -4.55 -5.36
C HIS A 66 -2.17 -5.47 -6.55
N GLU A 67 -2.85 -5.26 -7.68
CA GLU A 67 -2.62 -6.01 -8.92
C GLU A 67 -1.18 -5.86 -9.41
N LEU A 68 -0.65 -4.64 -9.46
CA LEU A 68 0.74 -4.38 -9.85
C LEU A 68 1.73 -5.11 -8.94
N ARG A 69 1.52 -5.06 -7.62
CA ARG A 69 2.36 -5.77 -6.66
C ARG A 69 2.29 -7.28 -6.88
N GLN A 70 1.09 -7.82 -7.11
CA GLN A 70 0.90 -9.23 -7.38
C GLN A 70 1.60 -9.66 -8.68
N LEU A 71 1.56 -8.84 -9.74
CA LEU A 71 2.29 -9.12 -10.99
C LEU A 71 3.80 -9.18 -10.77
N VAL A 72 4.37 -8.26 -10.00
CA VAL A 72 5.80 -8.27 -9.64
C VAL A 72 6.15 -9.50 -8.81
N ASP A 73 5.35 -9.79 -7.77
CA ASP A 73 5.57 -10.89 -6.84
C ASP A 73 5.40 -12.27 -7.49
N THR A 74 4.57 -12.39 -8.53
CA THR A 74 4.33 -13.65 -9.26
C THR A 74 5.17 -13.79 -10.53
N ALA A 75 6.02 -12.81 -10.85
CA ALA A 75 6.88 -12.87 -12.02
C ALA A 75 7.86 -14.05 -11.94
N ASN A 76 8.01 -14.77 -13.05
CA ASN A 76 8.93 -15.91 -13.16
C ASN A 76 10.42 -15.51 -13.26
N ALA A 77 10.72 -14.21 -13.23
CA ALA A 77 12.06 -13.65 -13.25
C ALA A 77 12.37 -12.97 -11.90
N PRO A 78 13.63 -13.00 -11.44
CA PRO A 78 14.07 -12.22 -10.29
C PRO A 78 13.87 -10.73 -10.55
N ILE A 79 13.11 -10.08 -9.68
CA ILE A 79 12.92 -8.63 -9.68
C ILE A 79 13.35 -8.12 -8.31
N PHE A 80 14.19 -7.09 -8.34
CA PHE A 80 14.59 -6.32 -7.17
C PHE A 80 14.77 -4.85 -7.56
N GLY A 81 14.66 -3.98 -6.56
CA GLY A 81 14.80 -2.54 -6.72
C GLY A 81 15.66 -1.96 -5.59
N ILE A 82 16.26 -0.80 -5.85
CA ILE A 82 16.98 -0.02 -4.86
C ILE A 82 16.45 1.41 -4.77
N ASP A 83 16.61 2.02 -3.61
CA ASP A 83 16.40 3.45 -3.39
C ASP A 83 17.63 4.28 -3.82
N VAL A 84 17.53 5.61 -3.67
CA VAL A 84 18.61 6.56 -3.98
C VAL A 84 19.87 6.38 -3.13
N HIS A 85 19.78 5.62 -2.04
CA HIS A 85 20.89 5.29 -1.16
C HIS A 85 21.49 3.90 -1.46
N GLY A 86 20.95 3.19 -2.47
CA GLY A 86 21.37 1.84 -2.84
C GLY A 86 20.83 0.74 -1.92
N ASN A 87 19.83 1.04 -1.08
CA ASN A 87 19.16 0.06 -0.23
C ASN A 87 18.01 -0.59 -0.97
N VAL A 88 17.78 -1.88 -0.71
CA VAL A 88 16.71 -2.63 -1.35
C VAL A 88 15.34 -2.09 -0.94
N ASN A 89 14.52 -1.71 -1.92
CA ASN A 89 13.13 -1.27 -1.73
C ASN A 89 12.10 -2.16 -2.45
N GLU A 90 12.55 -3.07 -3.31
CA GLU A 90 11.71 -4.08 -3.95
C GLU A 90 12.44 -5.42 -3.99
N TRP A 91 11.70 -6.50 -3.71
CA TRP A 91 12.22 -7.86 -3.68
C TRP A 91 11.06 -8.82 -3.92
N ASN A 92 10.99 -9.41 -5.12
CA ASN A 92 9.92 -10.33 -5.47
C ASN A 92 10.17 -11.76 -4.96
N ASN A 93 9.14 -12.61 -5.03
CA ASN A 93 9.24 -13.98 -4.55
C ASN A 93 10.31 -14.78 -5.29
N LYS A 94 10.50 -14.55 -6.59
CA LYS A 94 11.50 -15.28 -7.37
C LYS A 94 12.93 -14.94 -6.96
N THR A 95 13.21 -13.67 -6.65
CA THR A 95 14.50 -13.26 -6.09
C THR A 95 14.74 -13.91 -4.73
N ALA A 96 13.71 -13.96 -3.87
CA ALA A 96 13.81 -14.63 -2.57
C ALA A 96 14.09 -16.13 -2.70
N GLU A 97 13.42 -16.80 -3.64
CA GLU A 97 13.61 -18.23 -3.92
C GLU A 97 15.05 -18.53 -4.38
N ILE A 98 15.59 -17.75 -5.32
CA ILE A 98 16.92 -17.98 -5.89
C ILE A 98 18.03 -17.61 -4.89
N THR A 99 17.87 -16.50 -4.18
CA THR A 99 18.90 -15.99 -3.26
C THR A 99 18.83 -16.63 -1.87
N GLY A 100 17.69 -17.20 -1.49
CA GLY A 100 17.45 -17.73 -0.14
C GLY A 100 17.17 -16.65 0.91
N PHE A 101 17.12 -15.36 0.53
CA PHE A 101 16.79 -14.25 1.44
C PHE A 101 15.33 -13.85 1.27
N SER A 102 14.57 -13.89 2.36
CA SER A 102 13.20 -13.41 2.35
C SER A 102 13.14 -11.90 2.09
N LYS A 103 11.99 -11.41 1.59
CA LYS A 103 11.74 -9.97 1.41
C LYS A 103 12.04 -9.18 2.69
N VAL A 104 11.54 -9.65 3.84
CA VAL A 104 11.77 -9.02 5.15
C VAL A 104 13.26 -8.93 5.51
N GLU A 105 14.06 -9.93 5.13
CA GLU A 105 15.51 -9.89 5.34
C GLU A 105 16.25 -9.01 4.35
N ALA A 106 15.70 -8.77 3.17
CA ALA A 106 16.33 -8.00 2.10
C ALA A 106 16.04 -6.50 2.20
N MET A 107 14.82 -6.12 2.56
CA MET A 107 14.37 -4.73 2.63
C MET A 107 15.28 -3.84 3.50
N ASP A 108 15.48 -2.60 3.04
CA ASP A 108 16.28 -1.55 3.69
C ASP A 108 17.76 -1.91 3.91
N LYS A 109 18.26 -2.98 3.27
CA LYS A 109 19.68 -3.35 3.31
C LYS A 109 20.42 -2.86 2.06
N PRO A 110 21.70 -2.48 2.17
CA PRO A 110 22.48 -2.08 1.01
C PRO A 110 22.69 -3.28 0.07
N LEU A 111 22.18 -3.19 -1.18
CA LEU A 111 22.18 -4.29 -2.13
C LEU A 111 23.61 -4.80 -2.42
N VAL A 112 24.47 -3.88 -2.85
CA VAL A 112 25.84 -4.18 -3.30
C VAL A 112 26.70 -4.75 -2.17
N LYS A 113 26.58 -4.19 -0.97
CA LYS A 113 27.40 -4.63 0.17
C LYS A 113 26.96 -5.99 0.69
N THR A 114 25.66 -6.25 0.71
CA THR A 114 25.08 -7.41 1.41
C THR A 114 24.95 -8.63 0.51
N PHE A 115 24.41 -8.46 -0.69
CA PHE A 115 23.96 -9.57 -1.54
C PHE A 115 24.88 -9.82 -2.74
N ILE A 116 25.62 -8.81 -3.21
CA ILE A 116 26.54 -8.97 -4.34
C ILE A 116 27.90 -9.54 -3.88
N VAL A 117 28.45 -10.45 -4.67
CA VAL A 117 29.78 -11.04 -4.45
C VAL A 117 30.89 -9.98 -4.52
N ASP A 118 31.91 -10.13 -3.67
CA ASP A 118 32.98 -9.13 -3.48
C ASP A 118 33.64 -8.69 -4.78
N LYS A 119 33.90 -9.62 -5.70
CA LYS A 119 34.53 -9.36 -7.00
C LYS A 119 33.73 -8.43 -7.92
N LEU A 120 32.40 -8.38 -7.77
CA LEU A 120 31.49 -7.59 -8.60
C LEU A 120 31.01 -6.31 -7.90
N ARG A 121 31.34 -6.09 -6.63
CA ARG A 121 30.79 -4.93 -5.89
C ARG A 121 31.11 -3.60 -6.55
N GLN A 122 32.36 -3.41 -6.97
CA GLN A 122 32.80 -2.14 -7.55
C GLN A 122 32.11 -1.87 -8.88
N SER A 123 32.03 -2.87 -9.75
CA SER A 123 31.41 -2.71 -11.07
C SER A 123 29.90 -2.47 -10.95
N VAL A 124 29.22 -3.24 -10.10
CA VAL A 124 27.77 -3.09 -9.85
C VAL A 124 27.47 -1.74 -9.20
N HIS A 125 28.31 -1.27 -8.28
CA HIS A 125 28.13 0.06 -7.69
C HIS A 125 28.19 1.18 -8.74
N VAL A 126 29.17 1.13 -9.66
CA VAL A 126 29.29 2.12 -10.73
C VAL A 126 28.07 2.09 -11.65
N VAL A 127 27.65 0.89 -12.08
CA VAL A 127 26.47 0.72 -12.95
C VAL A 127 25.22 1.29 -12.28
N LEU A 128 24.99 0.99 -11.00
CA LEU A 128 23.82 1.50 -10.28
C LEU A 128 23.89 3.03 -10.06
N ASP A 129 25.07 3.58 -9.81
CA ASP A 129 25.26 5.04 -9.64
C ASP A 129 25.06 5.80 -10.96
N GLU A 130 25.49 5.23 -12.10
CA GLU A 130 25.20 5.75 -13.43
C GLU A 130 23.71 5.69 -13.76
N ALA A 131 23.06 4.55 -13.47
CA ALA A 131 21.62 4.40 -13.65
C ALA A 131 20.82 5.40 -12.78
N LEU A 132 21.24 5.65 -11.54
CA LEU A 132 20.64 6.69 -10.67
C LEU A 132 20.81 8.11 -11.24
N LYS A 133 21.84 8.34 -12.05
CA LYS A 133 22.06 9.61 -12.77
C LYS A 133 21.30 9.68 -14.10
N GLY A 134 20.51 8.66 -14.44
CA GLY A 134 19.73 8.58 -15.66
C GLY A 134 20.53 8.15 -16.90
N LEU A 135 21.73 7.61 -16.71
CA LEU A 135 22.51 7.01 -17.80
C LEU A 135 22.03 5.57 -17.96
N GLU A 136 21.41 5.25 -19.10
CA GLU A 136 21.02 3.88 -19.41
C GLU A 136 22.27 2.99 -19.48
N THR A 137 22.30 1.98 -18.62
CA THR A 137 23.37 0.98 -18.59
C THR A 137 22.90 -0.26 -19.33
N SER A 138 23.76 -0.83 -20.20
CA SER A 138 23.50 -2.09 -20.90
C SER A 138 23.22 -3.26 -19.95
N ASN A 139 22.66 -4.35 -20.49
CA ASN A 139 22.45 -5.60 -19.75
C ASN A 139 23.73 -6.04 -19.00
N TYR A 140 23.60 -6.25 -17.70
CA TYR A 140 24.71 -6.60 -16.81
C TYR A 140 24.41 -7.93 -16.08
N GLU A 141 25.37 -8.84 -16.06
CA GLU A 141 25.25 -10.10 -15.33
C GLU A 141 25.60 -9.91 -13.85
N LEU A 142 24.69 -10.28 -12.97
CA LEU A 142 24.85 -10.16 -11.52
C LEU A 142 24.97 -11.53 -10.88
N GLU A 143 26.05 -11.73 -10.13
CA GLU A 143 26.22 -12.90 -9.26
C GLU A 143 25.82 -12.54 -7.82
N PHE A 144 24.81 -13.25 -7.31
CA PHE A 144 24.31 -13.10 -5.95
C PHE A 144 24.96 -14.11 -4.99
N ARG A 145 25.20 -13.67 -3.77
CA ARG A 145 25.45 -14.55 -2.63
C ARG A 145 24.12 -15.18 -2.23
N THR A 146 24.06 -16.50 -2.20
CA THR A 146 22.90 -17.23 -1.71
C THR A 146 23.04 -17.56 -0.23
N LYS A 147 21.92 -17.63 0.48
CA LYS A 147 21.86 -18.13 1.86
C LYS A 147 21.61 -19.64 1.80
N THR A 148 22.55 -20.41 2.36
CA THR A 148 22.40 -21.87 2.55
C THR A 148 21.72 -22.17 3.88
#